data_AF-A0A9E0LGE3-F1
#
_entry.id   AF-A0A9E0LGE3-F1
#
_cell.length_a   1.000
_cell.length_b   1.000
_cell.length_c   1.000
_cell.angle_alpha   90.00
_cell.angle_beta   90.00
_cell.angle_gamma   90.00
#
_symmetry.space_group_name_H-M   'P 1'
#
loop_
_entity.id
_entity.type
_entity.pdbx_description
1 polymer ?
#
loop_
_entity_poly.entity_id
_entity_poly.type
_entity_poly.pdbx_seq_one_letter_code
_entity_poly.pdbx_strand_id
1 'polypeptide(L)'
;MQVVSAVGKSDDQERLVGPSGFLELGGNVLVVDFGKVFLEDTVVGFLYEDGLLKNGSSLDSNDAQWRLIDDLDGCIFRGIDSAGLELVIPTSEYGGPTGKLVYNGQSFNVLNGRIATEEHMLVGEFHDTGLVTVRDRYTKVARRELDETAILNLTFDGVRSDGSAWKYEYSRPLARKDKSYAENEIIRYFQDFDRLSVLQKKYVIDSLNIWSASGILQVVRKSEGNAALGNVKHGAAGVTRVRSGMVDLDLEEFDRDIDLFKRFGALAVVSTRVQPYVEVRINLVVSHEFGHQLQFCLSQALQDRVAELYAARLKRSLKMCPTPAGYEGGSEILRPEYVPNRMFVSGYAKASKFEYWAESVAAFSVPEGRRLLRELDPAIHKMLTEIVKHPETAFTAILTEPLLDLQSSLRLGGELREDLLNC
;
A
#
# COMPACT_ATOMS: atom_id res chain seq x y z
N MET A 1 30.46 1.76 -43.12
CA MET A 1 29.44 2.39 -42.25
C MET A 1 28.07 1.98 -42.79
N GLN A 2 27.50 0.93 -42.21
CA GLN A 2 26.07 0.57 -42.28
C GLN A 2 25.88 -0.46 -41.16
N VAL A 3 25.19 -0.05 -40.10
CA VAL A 3 24.81 -0.93 -38.98
C VAL A 3 23.59 -1.71 -39.46
N VAL A 4 23.76 -3.01 -39.68
CA VAL A 4 22.65 -3.92 -39.96
C VAL A 4 22.17 -4.43 -38.62
N SER A 5 21.04 -3.90 -38.17
CA SER A 5 20.30 -4.42 -37.02
C SER A 5 19.67 -5.75 -37.39
N ALA A 6 20.15 -6.84 -36.80
CA ALA A 6 19.46 -8.12 -36.81
C ALA A 6 18.37 -8.11 -35.73
N VAL A 7 17.21 -7.55 -36.05
CA VAL A 7 15.96 -7.80 -35.31
C VAL A 7 15.24 -8.91 -36.05
N GLY A 8 15.12 -10.09 -35.43
CA GLY A 8 14.41 -11.19 -36.06
C GLY A 8 14.35 -12.50 -35.27
N LYS A 9 13.39 -12.57 -34.35
CA LYS A 9 12.60 -13.76 -33.95
C LYS A 9 13.27 -14.85 -33.09
N SER A 10 12.97 -14.78 -31.80
CA SER A 10 12.54 -15.95 -31.03
C SER A 10 11.37 -15.53 -30.14
N ASP A 11 10.17 -16.02 -30.48
CA ASP A 11 9.05 -16.10 -29.53
C ASP A 11 9.51 -17.01 -28.35
N ASP A 12 9.13 -16.66 -27.13
CA ASP A 12 9.63 -17.16 -25.82
C ASP A 12 10.91 -16.50 -25.28
N GLN A 13 10.90 -15.16 -25.15
CA GLN A 13 11.68 -14.53 -24.09
C GLN A 13 10.94 -14.74 -22.76
N GLU A 14 11.31 -15.79 -22.02
CA GLU A 14 11.30 -15.67 -20.56
C GLU A 14 11.93 -14.31 -20.25
N ARG A 15 11.22 -13.42 -19.53
CA ARG A 15 11.78 -12.14 -19.09
C ARG A 15 13.05 -12.47 -18.31
N LEU A 16 14.20 -12.29 -18.93
CA LEU A 16 15.49 -12.42 -18.26
C LEU A 16 15.57 -11.22 -17.30
N VAL A 17 15.24 -11.48 -16.04
CA VAL A 17 15.33 -10.51 -14.94
C VAL A 17 16.66 -10.75 -14.25
N GLY A 18 17.56 -9.78 -14.30
CA GLY A 18 18.87 -9.87 -13.67
C GLY A 18 19.59 -8.53 -13.68
N PRO A 19 20.69 -8.40 -12.91
CA PRO A 19 21.44 -7.15 -12.81
C PRO A 19 22.21 -6.85 -14.09
N SER A 20 22.58 -5.58 -14.29
CA SER A 20 23.37 -5.13 -15.45
C SER A 20 24.51 -4.24 -14.99
N GLY A 21 25.73 -4.47 -15.49
CA GLY A 21 26.93 -3.79 -15.04
C GLY A 21 28.21 -4.55 -15.37
N PHE A 22 29.16 -4.53 -14.44
CA PHE A 22 30.48 -5.12 -14.60
C PHE A 22 30.82 -6.05 -13.44
N LEU A 23 31.38 -7.21 -13.77
CA LEU A 23 31.91 -8.18 -12.82
C LEU A 23 33.43 -8.20 -12.91
N GLU A 24 34.10 -7.75 -11.86
CA GLU A 24 35.54 -7.76 -11.71
C GLU A 24 35.97 -9.10 -11.09
N LEU A 25 36.85 -9.86 -11.75
CA LEU A 25 37.36 -11.15 -11.25
C LEU A 25 38.82 -11.36 -11.68
N GLY A 26 39.74 -11.46 -10.71
CA GLY A 26 41.15 -11.75 -10.97
C GLY A 26 41.85 -10.73 -11.89
N GLY A 27 41.43 -9.47 -11.84
CA GLY A 27 41.94 -8.39 -12.71
C GLY A 27 41.28 -8.28 -14.09
N ASN A 28 40.36 -9.19 -14.42
CA ASN A 28 39.53 -9.09 -15.63
C ASN A 28 38.20 -8.42 -15.31
N VAL A 29 37.61 -7.75 -16.31
CA VAL A 29 36.28 -7.15 -16.22
C VAL A 29 35.37 -7.84 -17.23
N LEU A 30 34.31 -8.48 -16.75
CA LEU A 30 33.28 -9.12 -17.54
C LEU A 30 32.05 -8.23 -17.58
N VAL A 31 31.38 -8.18 -18.73
CA VAL A 31 30.12 -7.44 -18.88
C VAL A 31 28.99 -8.32 -18.37
N VAL A 32 28.09 -7.75 -17.58
CA VAL A 32 26.85 -8.41 -17.16
C VAL A 32 25.67 -7.65 -17.75
N ASP A 33 24.80 -8.34 -18.49
CA ASP A 33 23.60 -7.75 -19.08
C ASP A 33 22.38 -8.63 -18.80
N PHE A 34 21.39 -8.09 -18.09
CA PHE A 34 20.21 -8.83 -17.59
C PHE A 34 20.59 -10.16 -16.91
N GLY A 35 21.63 -10.12 -16.08
CA GLY A 35 22.22 -11.25 -15.36
C GLY A 35 23.18 -12.10 -16.18
N LYS A 36 23.17 -12.07 -17.51
CA LYS A 36 24.10 -12.87 -18.33
C LYS A 36 25.52 -12.31 -18.21
N VAL A 37 26.47 -13.17 -17.86
CA VAL A 37 27.89 -12.82 -17.77
C VAL A 37 28.57 -13.13 -19.09
N PHE A 38 29.19 -12.11 -19.70
CA PHE A 38 29.86 -12.20 -21.00
C PHE A 38 31.37 -12.17 -20.84
N LEU A 39 32.04 -13.12 -21.50
CA LEU A 39 33.43 -13.04 -21.85
C LEU A 39 33.50 -12.80 -23.36
N GLU A 40 33.90 -11.59 -23.76
CA GLU A 40 33.78 -11.12 -25.14
C GLU A 40 32.31 -11.24 -25.63
N ASP A 41 32.04 -12.04 -26.66
CA ASP A 41 30.70 -12.26 -27.22
C ASP A 41 30.03 -13.55 -26.74
N THR A 42 30.61 -14.26 -25.77
CA THR A 42 30.11 -15.55 -25.28
C THR A 42 29.55 -15.45 -23.88
N VAL A 43 28.33 -15.96 -23.68
CA VAL A 43 27.72 -16.10 -22.33
C VAL A 43 28.41 -17.24 -21.60
N VAL A 44 29.10 -16.92 -20.49
CA VAL A 44 29.85 -17.88 -19.67
C VAL A 44 29.16 -18.21 -18.35
N GLY A 45 28.12 -17.46 -17.98
CA GLY A 45 27.34 -17.72 -16.77
C GLY A 45 26.18 -16.75 -16.59
N PHE A 46 25.54 -16.83 -15.42
CA PHE A 46 24.46 -15.95 -15.00
C PHE A 46 24.68 -15.49 -13.56
N LEU A 47 24.54 -14.19 -13.31
CA LEU A 47 24.59 -13.55 -11.99
C LEU A 47 23.17 -13.13 -11.59
N TYR A 48 22.76 -13.51 -10.39
CA TYR A 48 21.53 -13.06 -9.77
C TYR A 48 21.78 -11.86 -8.85
N GLU A 49 20.72 -11.12 -8.51
CA GLU A 49 20.82 -9.87 -7.72
C GLU A 49 21.26 -10.12 -6.27
N ASP A 50 21.09 -11.33 -5.76
CA ASP A 50 21.51 -11.77 -4.43
C ASP A 50 22.96 -12.25 -4.37
N GLY A 51 23.69 -12.17 -5.49
CA GLY A 51 25.10 -12.55 -5.60
C GLY A 51 25.31 -14.01 -5.96
N LEU A 52 24.26 -14.78 -6.26
CA LEU A 52 24.40 -16.15 -6.72
C LEU A 52 24.85 -16.19 -8.19
N LEU A 53 25.85 -17.01 -8.48
CA LEU A 53 26.42 -17.23 -9.81
C LEU A 53 26.10 -18.66 -10.29
N LYS A 54 25.50 -18.77 -11.47
CA LYS A 54 25.31 -20.03 -12.22
C LYS A 54 26.37 -20.14 -13.31
N ASN A 55 27.19 -21.17 -13.29
CA ASN A 55 28.13 -21.44 -14.38
C ASN A 55 27.39 -22.00 -15.61
N GLY A 56 27.62 -21.43 -16.80
CA GLY A 56 26.99 -21.85 -18.06
C GLY A 56 27.56 -23.12 -18.68
N SER A 57 28.69 -23.63 -18.17
CA SER A 57 29.44 -24.76 -18.77
C SER A 57 29.11 -26.16 -18.18
N SER A 58 28.21 -26.24 -17.21
CA SER A 58 27.84 -27.49 -16.51
C SER A 58 26.41 -27.94 -16.82
N LEU A 59 26.24 -29.24 -17.10
CA LEU A 59 24.92 -29.91 -17.23
C LEU A 59 24.05 -29.63 -15.98
N ASP A 60 22.75 -29.35 -16.18
CA ASP A 60 21.76 -28.84 -15.21
C ASP A 60 21.55 -29.69 -13.93
N SER A 61 22.29 -30.79 -13.73
CA SER A 61 22.07 -31.75 -12.64
C SER A 61 23.15 -31.76 -11.55
N ASN A 62 24.08 -30.80 -11.51
CA ASN A 62 25.17 -30.79 -10.52
C ASN A 62 25.11 -29.56 -9.58
N ASP A 63 25.03 -29.80 -8.27
CA ASP A 63 25.10 -28.78 -7.22
C ASP A 63 26.38 -27.91 -7.28
N ALA A 64 27.43 -28.39 -7.95
CA ALA A 64 28.68 -27.66 -8.20
C ALA A 64 28.55 -26.48 -9.19
N GLN A 65 27.36 -26.26 -9.75
CA GLN A 65 27.06 -25.18 -10.71
C GLN A 65 26.88 -23.80 -10.05
N TRP A 66 26.56 -23.78 -8.77
CA TRP A 66 26.18 -22.59 -8.03
C TRP A 66 27.30 -22.14 -7.09
N ARG A 67 27.66 -20.85 -7.17
CA ARG A 67 28.61 -20.24 -6.22
C ARG A 67 28.11 -18.87 -5.81
N LEU A 68 28.37 -18.48 -4.56
CA LEU A 68 28.21 -17.09 -4.18
C LEU A 68 29.41 -16.29 -4.68
N ILE A 69 29.15 -15.07 -5.12
CA ILE A 69 30.22 -14.13 -5.47
C ILE A 69 31.17 -13.88 -4.29
N ASP A 70 30.68 -13.94 -3.05
CA ASP A 70 31.49 -13.77 -1.84
C ASP A 70 32.52 -14.90 -1.65
N ASP A 71 32.28 -16.08 -2.23
CA ASP A 71 33.22 -17.22 -2.16
C ASP A 71 34.36 -17.10 -3.20
N LEU A 72 34.29 -16.11 -4.09
CA LEU A 72 35.26 -15.87 -5.14
C LEU A 72 36.18 -14.70 -4.74
N ASP A 73 37.43 -15.02 -4.42
CA ASP A 73 38.40 -14.04 -3.94
C ASP A 73 38.58 -12.88 -4.93
N GLY A 74 38.42 -11.65 -4.43
CA GLY A 74 38.49 -10.42 -5.20
C GLY A 74 37.39 -10.22 -6.25
N CYS A 75 36.29 -10.99 -6.19
CA CYS A 75 35.18 -10.87 -7.14
C CYS A 75 34.19 -9.79 -6.71
N ILE A 76 33.95 -8.79 -7.57
CA ILE A 76 33.04 -7.67 -7.26
C ILE A 76 32.16 -7.38 -8.46
N PHE A 77 30.85 -7.32 -8.25
CA PHE A 77 29.89 -6.78 -9.19
C PHE A 77 29.58 -5.31 -8.87
N ARG A 78 29.53 -4.46 -9.90
CA ARG A 78 29.08 -3.06 -9.82
C ARG A 78 28.14 -2.75 -10.98
N GLY A 79 26.95 -2.26 -10.67
CA GLY A 79 25.97 -1.93 -11.69
C GLY A 79 24.63 -1.53 -11.12
N ILE A 80 23.57 -2.01 -11.76
CA ILE A 80 22.18 -1.80 -11.37
C ILE A 80 21.45 -3.15 -11.27
N ASP A 81 20.45 -3.21 -10.40
CA ASP A 81 19.49 -4.31 -10.37
C ASP A 81 18.48 -4.19 -11.52
N SER A 82 17.60 -5.18 -11.66
CA SER A 82 16.55 -5.21 -12.70
C SER A 82 15.55 -4.06 -12.60
N ALA A 83 15.47 -3.37 -11.46
CA ALA A 83 14.62 -2.20 -11.25
C ALA A 83 15.36 -0.87 -11.49
N GLY A 84 16.64 -0.93 -11.88
CA GLY A 84 17.47 0.24 -12.16
C GLY A 84 18.06 0.91 -10.92
N LEU A 85 18.06 0.25 -9.77
CA LEU A 85 18.70 0.75 -8.55
C LEU A 85 20.17 0.31 -8.52
N GLU A 86 21.05 1.18 -8.00
CA GLU A 86 22.45 0.86 -7.79
C GLU A 86 22.64 -0.44 -7.00
N LEU A 87 23.49 -1.32 -7.53
CA LEU A 87 23.78 -2.62 -6.96
C LEU A 87 25.29 -2.87 -6.97
N VAL A 88 25.81 -3.17 -5.79
CA VAL A 88 27.21 -3.59 -5.59
C VAL A 88 27.19 -4.88 -4.78
N ILE A 89 27.90 -5.91 -5.25
CA ILE A 89 28.00 -7.20 -4.58
C ILE A 89 29.47 -7.64 -4.54
N PRO A 90 30.02 -8.09 -3.40
CA PRO A 90 29.38 -8.18 -2.09
C PRO A 90 28.97 -6.82 -1.51
N THR A 91 27.88 -6.81 -0.73
CA THR A 91 27.33 -5.60 -0.10
C THR A 91 28.13 -5.17 1.14
N SER A 92 28.93 -6.08 1.71
CA SER A 92 29.74 -5.91 2.91
C SER A 92 31.01 -6.74 2.78
N GLU A 93 32.16 -6.16 3.15
CA GLU A 93 33.44 -6.88 3.23
C GLU A 93 33.47 -7.87 4.39
N TYR A 94 32.66 -7.65 5.43
CA TYR A 94 32.58 -8.51 6.62
C TYR A 94 31.55 -9.64 6.48
N GLY A 95 30.93 -9.78 5.30
CA GLY A 95 29.80 -10.68 5.10
C GLY A 95 28.55 -10.23 5.85
N GLY A 96 27.63 -11.19 6.07
CA GLY A 96 26.38 -10.98 6.78
C GLY A 96 25.71 -12.30 7.15
N PRO A 97 24.56 -12.27 7.83
CA PRO A 97 23.85 -13.47 8.23
C PRO A 97 23.38 -14.27 7.01
N THR A 98 23.33 -15.59 7.14
CA THR A 98 22.83 -16.50 6.09
C THR A 98 21.79 -17.44 6.68
N GLY A 99 20.63 -17.58 6.04
CA GLY A 99 19.53 -18.38 6.56
C GLY A 99 18.19 -18.11 5.90
N LYS A 100 17.12 -18.42 6.63
CA LYS A 100 15.74 -18.18 6.21
C LYS A 100 15.11 -17.08 7.05
N LEU A 101 14.51 -16.11 6.38
CA LEU A 101 13.77 -15.01 7.00
C LEU A 101 12.29 -15.17 6.65
N VAL A 102 11.41 -15.14 7.65
CA VAL A 102 9.96 -14.99 7.45
C VAL A 102 9.58 -13.59 7.88
N TYR A 103 9.13 -12.76 6.95
CA TYR A 103 8.77 -11.36 7.17
C TYR A 103 7.27 -11.15 6.90
N ASN A 104 6.49 -10.87 7.94
CA ASN A 104 5.03 -10.79 7.88
C ASN A 104 4.37 -11.99 7.16
N GLY A 105 4.90 -13.19 7.38
CA GLY A 105 4.44 -14.43 6.74
C GLY A 105 5.03 -14.70 5.34
N GLN A 106 5.72 -13.74 4.72
CA GLN A 106 6.46 -13.94 3.47
C GLN A 106 7.82 -14.57 3.74
N SER A 107 8.21 -15.58 2.96
CA SER A 107 9.47 -16.30 3.15
C SER A 107 10.53 -15.77 2.19
N PHE A 108 11.73 -15.54 2.73
CA PHE A 108 12.88 -15.03 2.00
C PHE A 108 14.14 -15.83 2.32
N ASN A 109 15.06 -15.84 1.36
CA ASN A 109 16.43 -16.30 1.56
C ASN A 109 17.27 -15.11 2.03
N VAL A 110 18.15 -15.36 3.01
CA VAL A 110 19.20 -14.40 3.37
C VAL A 110 20.54 -15.03 3.03
N LEU A 111 21.32 -14.37 2.17
CA LEU A 111 22.64 -14.83 1.72
C LEU A 111 23.66 -13.73 1.99
N ASN A 112 24.57 -13.94 2.94
CA ASN A 112 25.55 -12.94 3.37
C ASN A 112 24.93 -11.57 3.64
N GLY A 113 23.80 -11.57 4.36
CA GLY A 113 23.02 -10.39 4.71
C GLY A 113 22.12 -9.86 3.60
N ARG A 114 22.09 -10.44 2.40
CA ARG A 114 21.20 -10.00 1.31
C ARG A 114 19.88 -10.74 1.38
N ILE A 115 18.77 -10.01 1.52
CA ILE A 115 17.42 -10.58 1.53
C ILE A 115 16.95 -10.73 0.07
N ALA A 116 16.60 -11.95 -0.32
CA ALA A 116 16.19 -12.28 -1.67
C ALA A 116 14.93 -13.15 -1.71
N THR A 117 14.15 -13.00 -2.78
CA THR A 117 13.04 -13.90 -3.08
C THR A 117 13.54 -15.30 -3.45
N GLU A 118 12.62 -16.26 -3.62
CA GLU A 118 12.97 -17.59 -4.16
C GLU A 118 13.53 -17.53 -5.59
N GLU A 119 13.18 -16.49 -6.34
CA GLU A 119 13.68 -16.21 -7.69
C GLU A 119 14.98 -15.39 -7.69
N HIS A 120 15.65 -15.28 -6.53
CA HIS A 120 16.93 -14.58 -6.35
C HIS A 120 16.88 -13.07 -6.69
N MET A 121 15.70 -12.45 -6.60
CA MET A 121 15.56 -11.00 -6.69
C MET A 121 15.90 -10.35 -5.34
N LEU A 122 16.77 -9.35 -5.36
CA LEU A 122 17.22 -8.66 -4.15
C LEU A 122 16.15 -7.65 -3.69
N VAL A 123 15.70 -7.82 -2.46
CA VAL A 123 14.64 -6.97 -1.86
C VAL A 123 15.14 -6.15 -0.67
N GLY A 124 16.30 -6.48 -0.12
CA GLY A 124 16.82 -5.78 1.06
C GLY A 124 18.13 -6.36 1.60
N GLU A 125 18.50 -5.87 2.77
CA GLU A 125 19.63 -6.30 3.56
C GLU A 125 19.18 -6.60 5.00
N PHE A 126 19.78 -7.61 5.63
CA PHE A 126 19.56 -8.02 7.01
C PHE A 126 20.91 -8.12 7.72
N HIS A 127 21.03 -7.46 8.86
CA HIS A 127 22.28 -7.39 9.62
C HIS A 127 22.24 -8.28 10.86
N ASP A 128 23.40 -8.64 11.40
CA ASP A 128 23.52 -9.46 12.64
C ASP A 128 22.88 -8.83 13.89
N THR A 129 22.55 -7.53 13.83
CA THR A 129 21.83 -6.78 14.86
C THR A 129 20.31 -6.97 14.80
N GLY A 130 19.80 -7.59 13.73
CA GLY A 130 18.37 -7.64 13.42
C GLY A 130 17.85 -6.45 12.61
N LEU A 131 18.73 -5.51 12.22
CA LEU A 131 18.37 -4.37 11.38
C LEU A 131 17.98 -4.85 9.97
N VAL A 132 16.87 -4.33 9.45
CA VAL A 132 16.38 -4.58 8.09
C VAL A 132 16.47 -3.29 7.28
N THR A 133 17.05 -3.38 6.11
CA THR A 133 17.07 -2.33 5.11
C THR A 133 16.35 -2.82 3.86
N VAL A 134 15.43 -2.03 3.31
CA VAL A 134 14.64 -2.40 2.12
C VAL A 134 15.15 -1.68 0.89
N ARG A 135 15.16 -2.39 -0.24
CA ARG A 135 15.33 -1.79 -1.57
C ARG A 135 13.97 -1.38 -2.09
N ASP A 136 13.63 -0.10 -1.95
CA ASP A 136 12.33 0.41 -2.41
C ASP A 136 12.38 0.73 -3.91
N ARG A 137 12.04 -0.28 -4.72
CA ARG A 137 11.95 -0.18 -6.19
C ARG A 137 10.90 0.83 -6.66
N TYR A 138 9.94 1.17 -5.80
CA TYR A 138 8.86 2.10 -6.11
C TYR A 138 9.32 3.55 -6.03
N THR A 139 9.89 3.97 -4.89
CA THR A 139 10.45 5.32 -4.72
C THR A 139 11.87 5.49 -5.28
N LYS A 140 12.43 4.43 -5.86
CA LYS A 140 13.80 4.38 -6.37
C LYS A 140 14.86 4.68 -5.30
N VAL A 141 14.64 4.17 -4.09
CA VAL A 141 15.59 4.27 -2.97
C VAL A 141 16.29 2.93 -2.78
N ALA A 142 17.61 2.90 -3.00
CA ALA A 142 18.40 1.67 -2.92
C ALA A 142 18.50 1.10 -1.50
N ARG A 143 18.48 1.96 -0.47
CA ARG A 143 18.59 1.57 0.93
C ARG A 143 17.68 2.43 1.80
N ARG A 144 16.61 1.82 2.32
CA ARG A 144 15.71 2.43 3.30
C ARG A 144 15.73 1.62 4.59
N GLU A 145 16.30 2.20 5.63
CA GLU A 145 16.43 1.57 6.94
C GLU A 145 15.06 1.54 7.64
N LEU A 146 14.64 0.37 8.15
CA LEU A 146 13.37 0.25 8.85
C LEU A 146 13.56 0.39 10.36
N ASP A 147 12.93 1.39 10.96
CA ASP A 147 12.86 1.55 12.40
C ASP A 147 11.80 0.62 13.04
N GLU A 148 11.69 0.65 14.37
CA GLU A 148 10.70 -0.13 15.13
C GLU A 148 9.23 0.20 14.77
N THR A 149 8.99 1.37 14.16
CA THR A 149 7.66 1.84 13.80
C THR A 149 7.24 1.49 12.37
N ALA A 150 8.20 1.10 11.53
CA ALA A 150 8.04 0.68 10.14
C ALA A 150 8.25 -0.83 9.96
N ILE A 151 9.15 -1.48 10.73
CA ILE A 151 9.42 -2.91 10.63
C ILE A 151 8.19 -3.76 11.01
N LEU A 152 7.90 -4.83 10.26
CA LEU A 152 6.83 -5.79 10.57
C LEU A 152 7.35 -6.97 11.40
N ASN A 153 6.44 -7.86 11.80
CA ASN A 153 6.81 -9.08 12.49
C ASN A 153 7.76 -9.91 11.61
N LEU A 154 8.85 -10.40 12.19
CA LEU A 154 9.77 -11.26 11.47
C LEU A 154 10.38 -12.33 12.36
N THR A 155 10.74 -13.45 11.74
CA THR A 155 11.55 -14.51 12.35
C THR A 155 12.69 -14.86 11.42
N PHE A 156 13.86 -15.15 11.98
CA PHE A 156 15.03 -15.59 11.25
C PHE A 156 15.61 -16.85 11.91
N ASP A 157 15.98 -17.82 11.08
CA ASP A 157 16.68 -19.04 11.48
C ASP A 157 17.87 -19.26 10.54
N GLY A 158 19.09 -19.27 11.08
CA GLY A 158 20.31 -19.36 10.29
C GLY A 158 21.57 -19.18 11.10
N VAL A 159 22.56 -18.54 10.50
CA VAL A 159 23.85 -18.21 11.11
C VAL A 159 24.15 -16.72 10.95
N ARG A 160 24.93 -16.17 11.89
CA ARG A 160 25.55 -14.84 11.79
C ARG A 160 26.74 -14.84 10.86
N SER A 161 27.28 -13.65 10.56
CA SER A 161 28.52 -13.49 9.78
C SER A 161 29.71 -14.26 10.36
N ASP A 162 29.76 -14.46 11.69
CA ASP A 162 30.80 -15.24 12.38
C ASP A 162 30.59 -16.77 12.34
N GLY A 163 29.53 -17.24 11.68
CA GLY A 163 29.16 -18.64 11.56
C GLY A 163 28.43 -19.21 12.79
N SER A 164 28.17 -18.40 13.83
CA SER A 164 27.41 -18.85 14.99
C SER A 164 25.93 -19.01 14.65
N ALA A 165 25.30 -20.07 15.17
CA ALA A 165 23.88 -20.31 14.99
C ALA A 165 23.05 -19.18 15.62
N TRP A 166 22.08 -18.66 14.88
CA TRP A 166 21.28 -17.52 15.29
C TRP A 166 19.80 -17.74 14.96
N LYS A 167 18.97 -17.62 16.00
CA LYS A 167 17.53 -17.49 15.89
C LYS A 167 17.12 -16.12 16.40
N TYR A 168 16.32 -15.41 15.62
CA TYR A 168 15.85 -14.08 15.95
C TYR A 168 14.35 -13.98 15.69
N GLU A 169 13.63 -13.34 16.61
CA GLU A 169 12.22 -13.03 16.45
C GLU A 169 12.03 -11.57 16.87
N TYR A 170 11.40 -10.80 15.98
CA TYR A 170 10.86 -9.50 16.30
C TYR A 170 9.35 -9.54 16.08
N SER A 171 8.60 -9.12 17.09
CA SER A 171 7.15 -8.94 17.00
C SER A 171 6.83 -7.52 17.43
N ARG A 172 5.99 -6.82 16.66
CA ARG A 172 5.49 -5.51 17.08
C ARG A 172 4.77 -5.63 18.42
N PRO A 173 5.03 -4.71 19.38
CA PRO A 173 4.32 -4.71 20.65
C PRO A 173 2.80 -4.70 20.43
N LEU A 174 2.06 -5.49 21.22
CA LEU A 174 0.60 -5.57 21.22
C LEU A 174 -0.01 -6.06 19.89
N ALA A 175 0.71 -6.84 19.09
CA ALA A 175 0.18 -7.49 17.90
C ALA A 175 -0.50 -8.81 18.26
N ARG A 176 -1.66 -9.09 17.66
CA ARG A 176 -2.28 -10.42 17.69
C ARG A 176 -1.58 -11.28 16.65
N LYS A 177 -0.88 -12.33 17.09
CA LYS A 177 -0.03 -13.18 16.23
C LYS A 177 -0.82 -13.97 15.18
N ASP A 178 -2.12 -14.15 15.37
CA ASP A 178 -3.05 -14.83 14.46
C ASP A 178 -3.67 -13.90 13.39
N LYS A 179 -3.28 -12.63 13.37
CA LYS A 179 -3.84 -11.60 12.49
C LYS A 179 -2.77 -10.99 11.60
N SER A 180 -3.17 -10.58 10.40
CA SER A 180 -2.29 -9.83 9.51
C SER A 180 -1.94 -8.47 10.11
N TYR A 181 -0.97 -7.76 9.53
CA TYR A 181 -0.69 -6.40 9.96
C TYR A 181 -1.91 -5.50 9.75
N ALA A 182 -2.54 -5.60 8.57
CA ALA A 182 -3.70 -4.81 8.19
C ALA A 182 -4.87 -5.00 9.17
N GLU A 183 -5.18 -6.24 9.55
CA GLU A 183 -6.21 -6.54 10.54
C GLU A 183 -5.84 -6.00 11.93
N ASN A 184 -4.58 -6.16 12.35
CA ASN A 184 -4.11 -5.66 13.65
C ASN A 184 -4.26 -4.13 13.77
N GLU A 185 -3.92 -3.38 12.72
CA GLU A 185 -4.08 -1.91 12.75
C GLU A 185 -5.55 -1.48 12.72
N ILE A 186 -6.44 -2.22 12.04
CA ILE A 186 -7.90 -1.98 12.11
C ILE A 186 -8.42 -2.21 13.53
N ILE A 187 -8.01 -3.30 14.18
CA ILE A 187 -8.38 -3.61 15.56
C ILE A 187 -7.90 -2.52 16.52
N ARG A 188 -6.69 -1.98 16.32
CA ARG A 188 -6.16 -0.87 17.14
C ARG A 188 -6.87 0.43 16.90
N TYR A 189 -7.25 0.68 15.65
CA TYR A 189 -8.01 1.86 15.29
C TYR A 189 -9.41 1.85 15.92
N PHE A 190 -10.06 0.69 16.06
CA PHE A 190 -11.39 0.59 16.65
C PHE A 190 -11.33 0.14 18.13
N GLN A 191 -11.42 1.07 19.10
CA GLN A 191 -11.05 0.85 20.52
C GLN A 191 -11.83 -0.26 21.26
N ASP A 192 -12.98 -0.70 20.76
CA ASP A 192 -13.80 -1.75 21.34
C ASP A 192 -14.09 -2.88 20.32
N PHE A 193 -13.17 -3.13 19.39
CA PHE A 193 -13.37 -4.08 18.29
C PHE A 193 -13.82 -5.47 18.77
N ASP A 194 -13.31 -5.96 19.90
CA ASP A 194 -13.65 -7.29 20.40
C ASP A 194 -15.12 -7.43 20.83
N ARG A 195 -15.76 -6.34 21.23
CA ARG A 195 -17.16 -6.29 21.65
C ARG A 195 -18.13 -6.35 20.47
N LEU A 196 -17.65 -6.06 19.27
CA LEU A 196 -18.44 -6.12 18.05
C LEU A 196 -18.89 -7.56 17.76
N SER A 197 -20.12 -7.69 17.25
CA SER A 197 -20.62 -8.93 16.64
C SER A 197 -19.79 -9.32 15.41
N VAL A 198 -19.89 -10.57 14.98
CA VAL A 198 -19.16 -11.07 13.80
C VAL A 198 -19.44 -10.24 12.54
N LEU A 199 -20.68 -9.81 12.35
CA LEU A 199 -21.09 -8.99 11.19
C LEU A 199 -20.49 -7.58 11.27
N GLN A 200 -20.54 -6.95 12.45
CA GLN A 200 -19.92 -5.64 12.68
C GLN A 200 -18.40 -5.69 12.45
N LYS A 201 -17.73 -6.75 12.93
CA LYS A 201 -16.29 -6.97 12.70
C LYS A 201 -15.96 -7.06 11.22
N LYS A 202 -16.73 -7.86 10.46
CA LYS A 202 -16.54 -8.00 9.02
C LYS A 202 -16.71 -6.66 8.30
N TYR A 203 -17.76 -5.91 8.63
CA TYR A 203 -18.01 -4.59 8.06
C TYR A 203 -16.84 -3.60 8.33
N VAL A 204 -16.34 -3.54 9.57
CA VAL A 204 -15.21 -2.68 9.93
C VAL A 204 -13.93 -3.11 9.18
N ILE A 205 -13.66 -4.41 9.07
CA ILE A 205 -12.49 -4.91 8.33
C ILE A 205 -12.60 -4.56 6.85
N ASP A 206 -13.71 -4.91 6.20
CA ASP A 206 -13.90 -4.72 4.76
C ASP A 206 -13.83 -3.22 4.39
N SER A 207 -14.31 -2.34 5.26
CA SER A 207 -14.33 -0.88 5.05
C SER A 207 -12.99 -0.19 5.33
N LEU A 208 -12.07 -0.80 6.08
CA LEU A 208 -10.78 -0.18 6.41
C LEU A 208 -9.55 -0.87 5.78
N ASN A 209 -9.74 -2.03 5.13
CA ASN A 209 -8.65 -2.87 4.64
C ASN A 209 -7.62 -2.14 3.74
N ILE A 210 -8.07 -1.33 2.77
CA ILE A 210 -7.12 -0.63 1.89
C ILE A 210 -6.33 0.44 2.63
N TRP A 211 -6.94 1.08 3.62
CA TRP A 211 -6.28 2.12 4.40
C TRP A 211 -5.25 1.52 5.35
N SER A 212 -5.51 0.36 5.94
CA SER A 212 -4.54 -0.34 6.76
C SER A 212 -3.44 -1.02 5.94
N ALA A 213 -3.78 -1.70 4.85
CA ALA A 213 -2.82 -2.34 3.95
C ALA A 213 -1.89 -1.35 3.22
N SER A 214 -2.32 -0.09 3.07
CA SER A 214 -1.47 0.99 2.52
C SER A 214 -0.68 1.76 3.58
N GLY A 215 -0.84 1.42 4.86
CA GLY A 215 -0.20 2.10 6.00
C GLY A 215 -0.82 3.45 6.38
N ILE A 216 -1.74 3.98 5.58
CA ILE A 216 -2.40 5.27 5.81
C ILE A 216 -3.19 5.26 7.12
N LEU A 217 -3.87 4.15 7.45
CA LEU A 217 -4.62 4.03 8.70
C LEU A 217 -3.71 4.22 9.92
N GLN A 218 -2.48 3.69 9.89
CA GLN A 218 -1.53 3.87 11.00
C GLN A 218 -1.15 5.35 11.17
N VAL A 219 -0.96 6.08 10.06
CA VAL A 219 -0.64 7.51 10.08
C VAL A 219 -1.81 8.30 10.65
N VAL A 220 -3.02 8.11 10.09
CA VAL A 220 -4.23 8.78 10.58
C VAL A 220 -4.48 8.47 12.05
N ARG A 221 -4.33 7.20 12.46
CA ARG A 221 -4.52 6.79 13.85
C ARG A 221 -3.54 7.46 14.81
N LYS A 222 -2.28 7.61 14.42
CA LYS A 222 -1.25 8.27 15.25
C LYS A 222 -1.42 9.79 15.28
N SER A 223 -1.94 10.39 14.23
CA SER A 223 -2.10 11.85 14.10
C SER A 223 -3.43 12.35 14.65
N GLU A 224 -4.53 11.71 14.27
CA GLU A 224 -5.91 12.15 14.53
C GLU A 224 -6.68 11.20 15.45
N GLY A 225 -6.08 10.06 15.80
CA GLY A 225 -6.59 9.15 16.81
C GLY A 225 -7.52 8.05 16.31
N ASN A 226 -8.29 7.46 17.23
CA ASN A 226 -8.98 6.19 17.00
C ASN A 226 -10.50 6.37 16.80
N ALA A 227 -11.18 5.33 16.33
CA ALA A 227 -12.64 5.23 16.35
C ALA A 227 -13.14 4.44 17.58
N ALA A 228 -14.29 4.82 18.12
CA ALA A 228 -14.99 4.12 19.18
C ALA A 228 -16.52 4.16 18.95
N LEU A 229 -17.26 3.26 19.58
CA LEU A 229 -18.73 3.34 19.61
C LEU A 229 -19.17 4.27 20.74
N GLY A 230 -20.10 5.18 20.46
CA GLY A 230 -20.61 6.13 21.46
C GLY A 230 -21.91 6.79 21.04
N ASN A 231 -22.75 7.23 21.99
CA ASN A 231 -24.01 7.92 21.69
C ASN A 231 -23.74 9.37 21.26
N VAL A 232 -23.25 9.57 20.04
CA VAL A 232 -23.07 10.91 19.49
C VAL A 232 -24.42 11.44 19.05
N LYS A 233 -25.01 12.30 19.88
CA LYS A 233 -26.11 13.17 19.43
C LYS A 233 -25.59 14.05 18.30
N HIS A 234 -25.94 13.71 17.05
CA HIS A 234 -25.65 14.51 15.87
C HIS A 234 -25.94 15.99 16.14
N GLY A 235 -24.88 16.77 16.28
CA GLY A 235 -25.01 18.13 16.79
C GLY A 235 -23.69 18.88 16.87
N ALA A 236 -22.77 18.66 15.92
CA ALA A 236 -21.63 19.57 15.72
C ALA A 236 -20.85 19.28 14.42
N ALA A 237 -21.50 19.33 13.25
CA ALA A 237 -20.80 19.53 11.97
C ALA A 237 -20.15 20.95 11.85
N GLY A 238 -19.72 21.54 12.98
CA GLY A 238 -19.20 22.91 13.03
C GLY A 238 -18.63 23.38 14.36
N VAL A 239 -18.65 22.58 15.44
CA VAL A 239 -18.13 23.01 16.76
C VAL A 239 -17.44 21.89 17.56
N THR A 240 -17.12 20.74 16.97
CA THR A 240 -16.09 19.89 17.57
C THR A 240 -14.75 20.46 17.14
N ARG A 241 -14.11 21.17 18.07
CA ARG A 241 -12.66 21.29 18.10
C ARG A 241 -12.08 19.88 18.24
N VAL A 242 -12.10 19.05 17.19
CA VAL A 242 -11.26 17.84 17.15
C VAL A 242 -9.87 18.31 16.75
N ARG A 243 -9.19 18.94 17.70
CA ARG A 243 -7.73 18.95 17.74
C ARG A 243 -7.40 17.80 18.69
N SER A 244 -7.23 16.58 18.17
CA SER A 244 -7.12 15.29 18.90
C SER A 244 -8.43 14.78 19.53
N GLY A 245 -8.79 13.50 19.51
CA GLY A 245 -8.09 12.32 19.01
C GLY A 245 -8.99 11.06 19.04
N MET A 246 -10.31 11.22 18.89
CA MET A 246 -11.29 10.12 18.94
C MET A 246 -12.50 10.46 18.07
N VAL A 247 -12.89 9.56 17.17
CA VAL A 247 -14.20 9.59 16.49
C VAL A 247 -15.13 8.64 17.21
N ASP A 248 -16.24 9.17 17.72
CA ASP A 248 -17.31 8.37 18.31
C ASP A 248 -18.41 8.13 17.27
N LEU A 249 -18.76 6.86 17.04
CA LEU A 249 -19.80 6.44 16.12
C LEU A 249 -21.12 6.26 16.86
N ASP A 250 -22.17 6.94 16.41
CA ASP A 250 -23.52 6.74 16.95
C ASP A 250 -23.95 5.28 16.82
N LEU A 251 -24.32 4.65 17.94
CA LEU A 251 -24.61 3.21 17.98
C LEU A 251 -25.84 2.86 17.14
N GLU A 252 -26.88 3.69 17.18
CA GLU A 252 -28.11 3.47 16.41
C GLU A 252 -27.89 3.67 14.91
N GLU A 253 -27.07 4.65 14.53
CA GLU A 253 -26.62 4.83 13.15
C GLU A 253 -25.77 3.64 12.70
N PHE A 254 -24.76 3.25 13.46
CA PHE A 254 -23.88 2.13 13.13
C PHE A 254 -24.64 0.82 12.91
N ASP A 255 -25.58 0.48 13.78
CA ASP A 255 -26.40 -0.72 13.62
C ASP A 255 -27.33 -0.63 12.40
N ARG A 256 -27.93 0.54 12.14
CA ARG A 256 -28.75 0.76 10.93
C ARG A 256 -27.91 0.66 9.65
N ASP A 257 -26.72 1.24 9.65
CA ASP A 257 -25.84 1.26 8.48
C ASP A 257 -25.38 -0.14 8.10
N ILE A 258 -25.07 -0.98 9.09
CA ILE A 258 -24.74 -2.39 8.87
C ILE A 258 -25.94 -3.17 8.32
N ASP A 259 -27.12 -2.90 8.84
CA ASP A 259 -28.35 -3.52 8.37
C ASP A 259 -28.65 -3.13 6.91
N LEU A 260 -28.41 -1.88 6.54
CA LEU A 260 -28.53 -1.39 5.16
C LEU A 260 -27.44 -1.95 4.27
N PHE A 261 -26.19 -1.98 4.72
CA PHE A 261 -25.05 -2.55 4.00
C PHE A 261 -25.30 -4.02 3.66
N LYS A 262 -25.83 -4.79 4.62
CA LYS A 262 -26.20 -6.19 4.41
C LYS A 262 -27.30 -6.36 3.38
N ARG A 263 -28.29 -5.47 3.34
CA ARG A 263 -29.47 -5.59 2.48
C ARG A 263 -29.23 -5.04 1.07
N PHE A 264 -28.47 -3.98 0.94
CA PHE A 264 -28.37 -3.17 -0.28
C PHE A 264 -26.94 -2.97 -0.76
N GLY A 265 -25.93 -3.40 0.01
CA GLY A 265 -24.52 -3.18 -0.31
C GLY A 265 -24.05 -1.77 0.09
N ALA A 266 -22.95 -1.33 -0.52
CA ALA A 266 -22.27 -0.09 -0.17
C ALA A 266 -23.11 1.17 -0.42
N LEU A 267 -24.07 1.11 -1.34
CA LEU A 267 -24.94 2.23 -1.71
C LEU A 267 -26.39 1.79 -1.72
N ALA A 268 -27.28 2.63 -1.21
CA ALA A 268 -28.72 2.40 -1.23
C ALA A 268 -29.47 3.62 -1.77
N VAL A 269 -30.56 3.39 -2.49
CA VAL A 269 -31.52 4.44 -2.87
C VAL A 269 -32.66 4.43 -1.87
N VAL A 270 -32.85 5.52 -1.14
CA VAL A 270 -33.86 5.63 -0.08
C VAL A 270 -34.90 6.70 -0.42
N SER A 271 -36.15 6.44 -0.06
CA SER A 271 -37.24 7.42 -0.23
C SER A 271 -37.08 8.59 0.74
N THR A 272 -37.34 9.81 0.28
CA THR A 272 -37.38 10.99 1.15
C THR A 272 -38.81 11.34 1.57
N ARG A 273 -38.95 12.27 2.51
CA ARG A 273 -40.27 12.82 2.90
C ARG A 273 -40.89 13.67 1.79
N VAL A 274 -40.08 14.20 0.87
CA VAL A 274 -40.54 15.05 -0.23
C VAL A 274 -40.73 14.17 -1.47
N GLN A 275 -41.97 13.79 -1.76
CA GLN A 275 -42.27 12.95 -2.91
C GLN A 275 -42.24 13.76 -4.23
N PRO A 276 -41.81 13.17 -5.36
CA PRO A 276 -41.37 11.79 -5.56
C PRO A 276 -39.85 11.59 -5.39
N TYR A 277 -39.17 12.41 -4.57
CA TYR A 277 -37.72 12.44 -4.53
C TYR A 277 -37.10 11.35 -3.65
N VAL A 278 -35.96 10.84 -4.10
CA VAL A 278 -35.11 9.83 -3.46
C VAL A 278 -33.72 10.40 -3.19
N GLU A 279 -33.02 9.79 -2.24
CA GLU A 279 -31.62 10.08 -1.91
C GLU A 279 -30.80 8.82 -2.15
N VAL A 280 -29.60 8.96 -2.73
CA VAL A 280 -28.62 7.87 -2.75
C VAL A 280 -27.77 7.99 -1.50
N ARG A 281 -27.63 6.95 -0.69
CA ARG A 281 -26.83 6.96 0.54
C ARG A 281 -25.69 5.97 0.45
N ILE A 282 -24.56 6.31 1.07
CA ILE A 282 -23.51 5.34 1.35
C ILE A 282 -23.78 4.67 2.70
N ASN A 283 -23.59 3.36 2.77
CA ASN A 283 -23.72 2.58 4.00
C ASN A 283 -22.32 2.17 4.47
N LEU A 284 -21.44 3.17 4.69
CA LEU A 284 -20.03 3.00 5.02
C LEU A 284 -19.58 4.00 6.10
N VAL A 285 -20.40 4.20 7.15
CA VAL A 285 -20.16 5.16 8.25
C VAL A 285 -18.74 5.10 8.85
N VAL A 286 -18.14 3.91 9.02
CA VAL A 286 -16.78 3.79 9.59
C VAL A 286 -15.73 4.40 8.67
N SER A 287 -15.82 4.15 7.37
CA SER A 287 -14.91 4.77 6.40
C SER A 287 -15.20 6.25 6.18
N HIS A 288 -16.46 6.66 6.32
CA HIS A 288 -16.86 8.06 6.23
C HIS A 288 -16.15 8.86 7.32
N GLU A 289 -16.24 8.41 8.57
CA GLU A 289 -15.58 9.04 9.71
C GLU A 289 -14.05 9.00 9.60
N PHE A 290 -13.49 7.88 9.14
CA PHE A 290 -12.07 7.81 8.80
C PHE A 290 -11.71 8.87 7.74
N GLY A 291 -12.57 9.12 6.76
CA GLY A 291 -12.38 10.15 5.74
C GLY A 291 -12.26 11.56 6.33
N HIS A 292 -13.06 11.90 7.35
CA HIS A 292 -12.90 13.15 8.07
C HIS A 292 -11.53 13.27 8.75
N GLN A 293 -11.07 12.21 9.43
CA GLN A 293 -9.75 12.22 10.05
C GLN A 293 -8.63 12.30 9.01
N LEU A 294 -8.71 11.52 7.93
CA LEU A 294 -7.74 11.53 6.84
C LEU A 294 -7.54 12.93 6.27
N GLN A 295 -8.61 13.74 6.18
CA GLN A 295 -8.54 15.09 5.66
C GLN A 295 -7.54 15.98 6.39
N PHE A 296 -7.40 15.83 7.71
CA PHE A 296 -6.47 16.62 8.52
C PHE A 296 -5.00 16.26 8.26
N CYS A 297 -4.72 15.05 7.77
CA CYS A 297 -3.38 14.62 7.43
C CYS A 297 -2.92 15.12 6.04
N LEU A 298 -3.85 15.58 5.19
CA LEU A 298 -3.55 16.04 3.84
C LEU A 298 -2.89 17.41 3.81
N SER A 299 -2.04 17.62 2.81
CA SER A 299 -1.47 18.94 2.51
C SER A 299 -2.56 19.97 2.16
N GLN A 300 -2.28 21.25 2.42
CA GLN A 300 -3.21 22.34 2.11
C GLN A 300 -3.58 22.37 0.61
N ALA A 301 -2.61 22.14 -0.28
CA ALA A 301 -2.84 22.11 -1.71
C ALA A 301 -3.89 21.06 -2.12
N LEU A 302 -3.87 19.90 -1.47
CA LEU A 302 -4.84 18.85 -1.74
C LEU A 302 -6.22 19.19 -1.19
N GLN A 303 -6.28 19.77 0.02
CA GLN A 303 -7.54 20.25 0.61
C GLN A 303 -8.20 21.35 -0.25
N ASP A 304 -7.40 22.27 -0.80
CA ASP A 304 -7.89 23.30 -1.72
C ASP A 304 -8.43 22.68 -3.01
N ARG A 305 -7.72 21.67 -3.54
CA ARG A 305 -8.17 20.94 -4.72
C ARG A 305 -9.51 20.22 -4.50
N VAL A 306 -9.70 19.62 -3.32
CA VAL A 306 -10.99 19.01 -2.95
C VAL A 306 -12.11 20.07 -2.92
N ALA A 307 -11.83 21.26 -2.39
CA ALA A 307 -12.80 22.35 -2.35
C ALA A 307 -13.19 22.84 -3.76
N GLU A 308 -12.24 22.92 -4.68
CA GLU A 308 -12.50 23.25 -6.09
C GLU A 308 -13.40 22.21 -6.78
N LEU A 309 -13.09 20.92 -6.61
CA LEU A 309 -13.88 19.82 -7.18
C LEU A 309 -15.31 19.84 -6.65
N TYR A 310 -15.45 20.02 -5.33
CA TYR A 310 -16.75 20.17 -4.68
C TYR A 310 -17.54 21.35 -5.25
N ALA A 311 -16.95 22.55 -5.32
CA ALA A 311 -17.63 23.74 -5.81
C ALA A 311 -18.10 23.58 -7.27
N ALA A 312 -17.26 22.97 -8.11
CA ALA A 312 -17.61 22.66 -9.49
C ALA A 312 -18.79 21.69 -9.60
N ARG A 313 -18.84 20.66 -8.74
CA ARG A 313 -19.95 19.69 -8.69
C ARG A 313 -21.22 20.30 -8.14
N LEU A 314 -21.14 21.02 -7.03
CA LEU A 314 -22.28 21.69 -6.42
C LEU A 314 -22.97 22.62 -7.43
N LYS A 315 -22.19 23.40 -8.18
CA LYS A 315 -22.72 24.27 -9.24
C LYS A 315 -23.47 23.50 -10.34
N ARG A 316 -22.97 22.32 -10.73
CA ARG A 316 -23.64 21.45 -11.73
C ARG A 316 -24.90 20.79 -11.15
N SER A 317 -24.82 20.28 -9.93
CA SER A 317 -25.95 19.66 -9.21
C SER A 317 -27.10 20.64 -9.05
N LEU A 318 -26.84 21.87 -8.60
CA LEU A 318 -27.87 22.90 -8.47
C LEU A 318 -28.53 23.27 -9.81
N LYS A 319 -27.83 23.09 -10.93
CA LYS A 319 -28.37 23.33 -12.27
C LYS A 319 -29.20 22.15 -12.80
N MET A 320 -28.72 20.92 -12.60
CA MET A 320 -29.33 19.71 -13.16
C MET A 320 -30.41 19.10 -12.27
N CYS A 321 -30.19 19.15 -10.96
CA CYS A 321 -31.00 18.53 -9.93
C CYS A 321 -31.30 19.59 -8.85
N PRO A 322 -32.08 20.63 -9.19
CA PRO A 322 -32.36 21.72 -8.27
C PRO A 322 -33.09 21.19 -7.03
N THR A 323 -32.76 21.79 -5.88
CA THR A 323 -33.39 21.43 -4.62
C THR A 323 -34.91 21.64 -4.70
N PRO A 324 -35.72 20.61 -4.40
CA PRO A 324 -37.18 20.71 -4.43
C PRO A 324 -37.72 21.77 -3.47
N ALA A 325 -38.81 22.43 -3.86
CA ALA A 325 -39.50 23.37 -2.99
C ALA A 325 -39.97 22.66 -1.70
N GLY A 326 -39.65 23.26 -0.54
CA GLY A 326 -39.98 22.70 0.77
C GLY A 326 -38.99 21.66 1.32
N TYR A 327 -37.90 21.37 0.61
CA TYR A 327 -36.79 20.59 1.16
C TYR A 327 -35.76 21.50 1.83
N GLU A 328 -35.64 21.39 3.15
CA GLU A 328 -34.69 22.18 3.96
C GLU A 328 -33.34 21.47 4.18
N GLY A 329 -33.20 20.23 3.69
CA GLY A 329 -31.97 19.46 3.87
C GLY A 329 -30.82 19.86 2.92
N GLY A 330 -29.60 19.48 3.30
CA GLY A 330 -28.38 19.72 2.51
C GLY A 330 -28.09 18.68 1.42
N SER A 331 -28.76 17.53 1.44
CA SER A 331 -28.45 16.42 0.54
C SER A 331 -28.87 16.66 -0.92
N GLU A 332 -28.22 15.96 -1.84
CA GLU A 332 -28.70 15.79 -3.20
C GLU A 332 -29.87 14.80 -3.19
N ILE A 333 -31.06 15.33 -3.48
CA ILE A 333 -32.27 14.53 -3.69
C ILE A 333 -32.68 14.62 -5.15
N LEU A 334 -33.09 13.47 -5.70
CA LEU A 334 -33.27 13.26 -7.13
C LEU A 334 -34.64 12.66 -7.37
N ARG A 335 -35.22 12.86 -8.56
CA ARG A 335 -36.30 11.95 -8.98
C ARG A 335 -35.69 10.59 -9.34
N PRO A 336 -36.42 9.46 -9.18
CA PRO A 336 -35.87 8.13 -9.41
C PRO A 336 -35.19 7.96 -10.78
N GLU A 337 -35.75 8.57 -11.82
CA GLU A 337 -35.23 8.53 -13.19
C GLU A 337 -33.87 9.22 -13.36
N TYR A 338 -33.47 10.11 -12.44
CA TYR A 338 -32.20 10.85 -12.49
C TYR A 338 -31.10 10.24 -11.62
N VAL A 339 -31.39 9.19 -10.84
CA VAL A 339 -30.40 8.51 -9.97
C VAL A 339 -29.12 8.08 -10.74
N PRO A 340 -29.20 7.55 -11.97
CA PRO A 340 -28.00 7.21 -12.75
C PRO A 340 -27.14 8.43 -13.13
N ASN A 341 -27.76 9.61 -13.21
CA ASN A 341 -27.13 10.87 -13.65
C ASN A 341 -26.76 11.80 -12.47
N ARG A 342 -26.72 11.26 -11.24
CA ARG A 342 -26.40 12.02 -10.03
C ARG A 342 -25.02 12.68 -10.10
N MET A 343 -24.84 13.79 -9.40
CA MET A 343 -23.56 14.49 -9.37
C MET A 343 -22.66 14.02 -8.23
N PHE A 344 -23.25 13.48 -7.17
CA PHE A 344 -22.50 13.02 -6.01
C PHE A 344 -22.62 11.51 -5.83
N VAL A 345 -21.57 10.88 -5.29
CA VAL A 345 -21.59 9.42 -5.04
C VAL A 345 -22.71 9.03 -4.07
N SER A 346 -22.96 9.90 -3.10
CA SER A 346 -24.01 9.88 -2.09
C SER A 346 -24.63 11.28 -2.00
N GLY A 347 -25.91 11.35 -1.65
CA GLY A 347 -26.65 12.59 -1.56
C GLY A 347 -26.12 13.50 -0.47
N TYR A 348 -25.72 12.93 0.67
CA TYR A 348 -25.18 13.68 1.81
C TYR A 348 -23.89 14.44 1.47
N ALA A 349 -23.12 13.95 0.50
CA ALA A 349 -21.91 14.60 -0.02
C ALA A 349 -22.16 16.03 -0.57
N LYS A 350 -23.39 16.37 -0.95
CA LYS A 350 -23.76 17.73 -1.39
C LYS A 350 -23.77 18.74 -0.24
N ALA A 351 -23.91 18.29 1.01
CA ALA A 351 -24.14 19.17 2.15
C ALA A 351 -22.94 20.09 2.43
N SER A 352 -21.71 19.58 2.28
CA SER A 352 -20.50 20.39 2.44
C SER A 352 -19.30 19.78 1.70
N LYS A 353 -18.22 20.56 1.57
CA LYS A 353 -16.94 20.04 1.04
C LYS A 353 -16.32 18.95 1.91
N PHE A 354 -16.63 18.95 3.21
CA PHE A 354 -16.13 17.97 4.17
C PHE A 354 -16.86 16.64 4.01
N GLU A 355 -18.19 16.70 3.82
CA GLU A 355 -19.00 15.51 3.52
C GLU A 355 -18.68 14.95 2.14
N TYR A 356 -18.47 15.82 1.14
CA TYR A 356 -18.00 15.39 -0.17
C TYR A 356 -16.73 14.56 -0.11
N TRP A 357 -15.77 14.98 0.72
CA TRP A 357 -14.54 14.24 0.94
C TRP A 357 -14.80 12.91 1.66
N ALA A 358 -15.45 12.93 2.81
CA ALA A 358 -15.72 11.74 3.63
C ALA A 358 -16.50 10.68 2.87
N GLU A 359 -17.56 11.06 2.16
CA GLU A 359 -18.36 10.17 1.31
C GLU A 359 -17.56 9.59 0.14
N SER A 360 -16.62 10.36 -0.43
CA SER A 360 -15.73 9.88 -1.50
C SER A 360 -14.70 8.89 -0.96
N VAL A 361 -14.11 9.15 0.21
CA VAL A 361 -13.21 8.21 0.90
C VAL A 361 -13.96 6.92 1.22
N ALA A 362 -15.16 7.03 1.77
CA ALA A 362 -16.01 5.89 2.09
C ALA A 362 -16.32 5.05 0.85
N ALA A 363 -16.72 5.68 -0.26
CA ALA A 363 -16.93 4.95 -1.52
C ALA A 363 -15.64 4.29 -2.01
N PHE A 364 -14.50 4.96 -1.88
CA PHE A 364 -13.22 4.43 -2.31
C PHE A 364 -12.72 3.24 -1.45
N SER A 365 -13.22 3.08 -0.22
CA SER A 365 -12.83 1.96 0.65
C SER A 365 -13.19 0.58 0.07
N VAL A 366 -14.28 0.47 -0.69
CA VAL A 366 -14.79 -0.83 -1.17
C VAL A 366 -14.79 -0.95 -2.71
N PRO A 367 -14.65 -2.16 -3.29
CA PRO A 367 -14.42 -2.33 -4.73
C PRO A 367 -15.54 -1.76 -5.60
N GLU A 368 -16.80 -2.03 -5.24
CA GLU A 368 -17.97 -1.50 -5.95
C GLU A 368 -18.02 0.03 -5.91
N GLY A 369 -17.73 0.62 -4.74
CA GLY A 369 -17.73 2.06 -4.55
C GLY A 369 -16.60 2.73 -5.34
N ARG A 370 -15.39 2.14 -5.40
CA ARG A 370 -14.30 2.61 -6.27
C ARG A 370 -14.70 2.66 -7.74
N ARG A 371 -15.34 1.59 -8.24
CA ARG A 371 -15.82 1.54 -9.63
C ARG A 371 -16.80 2.68 -9.91
N LEU A 372 -17.78 2.86 -9.04
CA LEU A 372 -18.79 3.91 -9.20
C LEU A 372 -18.18 5.32 -9.08
N LEU A 373 -17.27 5.51 -8.14
CA LEU A 373 -16.56 6.78 -7.97
C LEU A 373 -15.70 7.10 -9.19
N ARG A 374 -15.10 6.10 -9.84
CA ARG A 374 -14.34 6.30 -11.09
C ARG A 374 -15.21 6.83 -12.23
N GLU A 375 -16.44 6.35 -12.33
CA GLU A 375 -17.40 6.75 -13.36
C GLU A 375 -18.00 8.14 -13.08
N LEU A 376 -18.43 8.38 -11.85
CA LEU A 376 -19.10 9.62 -11.45
C LEU A 376 -18.13 10.76 -11.17
N ASP A 377 -16.98 10.43 -10.58
CA ASP A 377 -15.96 11.36 -10.15
C ASP A 377 -14.52 10.86 -10.39
N PRO A 378 -14.11 10.78 -11.67
CA PRO A 378 -12.76 10.32 -12.01
C PRO A 378 -11.66 11.20 -11.40
N ALA A 379 -11.94 12.48 -11.13
CA ALA A 379 -10.96 13.38 -10.55
C ALA A 379 -10.68 13.06 -9.07
N ILE A 380 -11.72 12.86 -8.26
CA ILE A 380 -11.53 12.47 -6.85
C ILE A 380 -11.05 11.02 -6.74
N HIS A 381 -11.51 10.11 -7.60
CA HIS A 381 -11.01 8.74 -7.66
C HIS A 381 -9.50 8.73 -7.96
N LYS A 382 -9.04 9.50 -8.94
CA LYS A 382 -7.62 9.64 -9.24
C LYS A 382 -6.88 10.18 -8.01
N MET A 383 -7.38 11.23 -7.37
CA MET A 383 -6.77 11.78 -6.16
C MET A 383 -6.59 10.74 -5.05
N LEU A 384 -7.63 9.95 -4.76
CA LEU A 384 -7.58 8.88 -3.74
C LEU A 384 -6.62 7.74 -4.15
N THR A 385 -6.52 7.46 -5.45
CA THR A 385 -5.53 6.51 -5.99
C THR A 385 -4.10 7.02 -5.76
N GLU A 386 -3.84 8.30 -6.05
CA GLU A 386 -2.54 8.93 -5.84
C GLU A 386 -2.19 9.02 -4.35
N ILE A 387 -3.15 9.24 -3.45
CA ILE A 387 -2.91 9.20 -2.00
C ILE A 387 -2.34 7.85 -1.55
N VAL A 388 -2.86 6.74 -2.10
CA VAL A 388 -2.39 5.38 -1.77
C VAL A 388 -1.03 5.09 -2.40
N LYS A 389 -0.85 5.49 -3.65
CA LYS A 389 0.33 5.15 -4.46
C LYS A 389 1.50 6.09 -4.19
N HIS A 390 1.25 7.38 -4.22
CA HIS A 390 2.20 8.49 -4.16
C HIS A 390 1.92 9.41 -2.96
N PRO A 391 1.95 8.89 -1.72
CA PRO A 391 1.60 9.66 -0.53
C PRO A 391 2.48 10.91 -0.33
N GLU A 392 3.71 10.92 -0.84
CA GLU A 392 4.63 12.07 -0.81
C GLU A 392 4.08 13.32 -1.50
N THR A 393 3.10 13.15 -2.40
CA THR A 393 2.43 14.25 -3.09
C THR A 393 1.19 14.75 -2.36
N ALA A 394 0.70 13.99 -1.39
CA ALA A 394 -0.59 14.19 -0.77
C ALA A 394 -0.51 14.63 0.69
N PHE A 395 0.40 14.06 1.46
CA PHE A 395 0.52 14.28 2.90
C PHE A 395 1.43 15.46 3.23
N THR A 396 1.38 15.90 4.49
CA THR A 396 2.35 16.87 5.01
C THR A 396 3.74 16.24 5.14
N ALA A 397 4.79 17.04 5.01
CA ALA A 397 6.18 16.56 4.98
C ALA A 397 6.57 15.73 6.22
N ILE A 398 6.04 16.09 7.40
CA ILE A 398 6.31 15.36 8.66
C ILE A 398 5.75 13.93 8.68
N LEU A 399 4.73 13.64 7.87
CA LEU A 399 4.10 12.33 7.77
C LEU A 399 4.65 11.50 6.60
N THR A 400 5.40 12.11 5.70
CA THR A 400 5.79 11.50 4.42
C THR A 400 6.82 10.38 4.60
N GLU A 401 7.99 10.67 5.19
CA GLU A 401 9.03 9.64 5.34
C GLU A 401 8.58 8.43 6.18
N PRO A 402 7.94 8.61 7.36
CA PRO A 402 7.45 7.46 8.12
C PRO A 402 6.42 6.61 7.35
N LEU A 403 5.61 7.24 6.49
CA LEU A 403 4.66 6.52 5.65
C LEU A 403 5.38 5.77 4.51
N LEU A 404 6.41 6.35 3.90
CA LEU A 404 7.20 5.68 2.86
C LEU A 404 8.01 4.50 3.41
N ASP A 405 8.57 4.64 4.63
CA ASP A 405 9.23 3.55 5.37
C ASP A 405 8.26 2.40 5.62
N LEU A 406 7.08 2.73 6.14
CA LEU A 406 6.03 1.76 6.36
C LEU A 406 5.56 1.12 5.05
N GLN A 407 5.33 1.88 3.98
CA GLN A 407 4.88 1.34 2.69
C GLN A 407 5.91 0.40 2.07
N SER A 408 7.20 0.72 2.19
CA SER A 408 8.29 -0.16 1.73
C SER A 408 8.28 -1.49 2.48
N SER A 409 8.11 -1.40 3.79
CA SER A 409 7.95 -2.55 4.68
C SER A 409 6.70 -3.39 4.38
N LEU A 410 5.56 -2.74 4.07
CA LEU A 410 4.31 -3.39 3.69
C LEU A 410 4.38 -4.08 2.32
N ARG A 411 5.14 -3.54 1.37
CA ARG A 411 5.42 -4.20 0.09
C ARG A 411 6.25 -5.46 0.32
N LEU A 412 7.32 -5.37 1.12
CA LEU A 412 8.14 -6.54 1.50
C LEU A 412 7.28 -7.61 2.21
N GLY A 413 6.38 -7.19 3.11
CA GLY A 413 5.48 -8.08 3.86
C GLY A 413 4.24 -8.56 3.09
N GLY A 414 4.08 -8.23 1.81
CA GLY A 414 2.98 -8.70 0.97
C GLY A 414 1.59 -8.10 1.26
N GLU A 415 1.52 -7.00 2.02
CA GLU A 415 0.28 -6.28 2.36
C GLU A 415 -0.05 -5.22 1.29
N LEU A 416 0.93 -4.37 0.95
CA LEU A 416 0.78 -3.34 -0.08
C LEU A 416 1.11 -3.92 -1.47
N ARG A 417 0.14 -4.65 -2.03
CA ARG A 417 0.27 -5.28 -3.35
C ARG A 417 0.01 -4.29 -4.49
N GLU A 418 0.59 -4.56 -5.66
CA GLU A 418 0.36 -3.74 -6.86
C GLU A 418 -1.12 -3.68 -7.28
N ASP A 419 -1.85 -4.77 -7.03
CA ASP A 419 -3.26 -4.94 -7.33
C ASP A 419 -4.20 -4.58 -6.16
N LEU A 420 -3.69 -3.98 -5.08
CA LEU A 420 -4.49 -3.64 -3.88
C LEU A 420 -5.79 -2.90 -4.21
N LEU A 421 -5.78 -2.02 -5.23
CA LEU A 421 -6.93 -1.23 -5.65
C LEU A 421 -7.84 -1.93 -6.67
N ASN A 422 -7.41 -3.07 -7.23
CA ASN A 422 -8.17 -3.90 -8.17
C ASN A 422 -9.02 -4.95 -7.46
N CYS A 423 -8.65 -5.31 -6.24
CA CYS A 423 -9.39 -6.20 -5.35
C CYS A 423 -10.71 -5.60 -4.87
#